data_AF-A0A962X660-F1
#
_entry.id   AF-A0A962X660-F1
#
_cell.length_a   1.000
_cell.length_b   1.000
_cell.length_c   1.000
_cell.angle_alpha   90.00
_cell.angle_beta   90.00
_cell.angle_gamma   90.00
#
_symmetry.space_group_name_H-M   'P 1'
#
loop_
_entity.id
_entity.type
_entity.pdbx_description
1 polymer ?
#
loop_
_entity_poly.entity_id
_entity_poly.type
_entity_poly.pdbx_seq_one_letter_code
_entity_poly.pdbx_strand_id
1 'polypeptide(L)'
;MNKLLFFLLLSLCVLPVPGQAQLVFGPGPEGTASTLDVIVAVVNDDVITRKELDAAMSLVERQMRQNKASIPLRADLEHQVLERLILSQLELRTAERNGITVDDATLNAAIDNLARRNNMSLTQLQQAVEKDGISFAKFRDDVRRELMTARLRQKAVDSQIQISDQDVESVQTQLTGQINPMSGGRGRGAEYRIAQILIAVPEEAFPEQIATAKRKAEDVLARLGQGEDFGRLATSVSAGQQALEGGDLGWRRADQLPTLFTDVVLKLQPG
;
A
#
# COMPACT_ATOMS: atom_id res chain seq x y z
N MET A 1 -15.45 2.46 5.99
CA MET A 1 -14.64 1.36 6.59
C MET A 1 -13.22 1.53 6.08
N ASN A 2 -12.42 2.35 6.76
CA ASN A 2 -11.14 2.83 6.23
C ASN A 2 -9.97 2.00 6.77
N LYS A 3 -9.24 1.37 5.84
CA LYS A 3 -8.08 0.49 6.06
C LYS A 3 -6.81 1.21 6.55
N LEU A 4 -6.87 2.51 6.87
CA LEU A 4 -5.71 3.29 7.36
C LEU A 4 -5.44 3.12 8.87
N LEU A 5 -6.26 2.31 9.57
CA LEU A 5 -6.33 2.30 11.03
C LEU A 5 -5.64 1.12 11.70
N PHE A 6 -5.24 0.09 10.97
CA PHE A 6 -4.93 -1.20 11.60
C PHE A 6 -3.47 -1.36 12.04
N PHE A 7 -2.64 -0.34 11.82
CA PHE A 7 -1.21 -0.48 12.02
C PHE A 7 -0.76 -0.41 13.47
N LEU A 8 -1.68 -0.10 14.37
CA LEU A 8 -1.28 0.34 15.67
C LEU A 8 -2.43 0.20 16.66
N LEU A 9 -2.70 -1.05 17.07
CA LEU A 9 -3.18 -1.36 18.42
C LEU A 9 -3.27 -2.88 18.63
N LEU A 10 -2.67 -3.31 19.76
CA LEU A 10 -3.21 -4.29 20.71
C LEU A 10 -2.69 -5.74 20.60
N SER A 11 -1.88 -6.14 21.60
CA SER A 11 -2.31 -7.03 22.72
C SER A 11 -1.05 -7.44 23.52
N LEU A 12 -0.71 -6.76 24.62
CA LEU A 12 -1.10 -7.12 25.99
C LEU A 12 -1.25 -8.62 26.27
N CYS A 13 -0.25 -9.20 26.96
CA CYS A 13 -0.44 -10.29 27.91
C CYS A 13 0.63 -10.16 29.01
N VAL A 14 0.19 -9.85 30.22
CA VAL A 14 0.99 -9.72 31.44
C VAL A 14 0.97 -11.06 32.18
N LEU A 15 2.12 -11.50 32.67
CA LEU A 15 2.23 -12.38 33.84
C LEU A 15 3.28 -11.80 34.80
N PRO A 16 3.03 -11.75 36.12
CA PRO A 16 4.02 -11.35 37.09
C PRO A 16 4.80 -12.58 37.59
N VAL A 17 6.12 -12.47 37.70
CA VAL A 17 6.94 -13.40 38.50
C VAL A 17 7.81 -12.57 39.44
N PRO A 18 7.77 -12.81 40.76
CA PRO A 18 8.68 -12.20 41.72
C PRO A 18 9.94 -13.06 41.87
N GLY A 19 11.12 -12.45 41.95
CA GLY A 19 12.35 -13.23 42.15
C GLY A 19 13.64 -12.43 42.21
N GLN A 20 13.97 -11.94 43.41
CA GLN A 20 15.30 -11.86 44.03
C GLN A 20 16.49 -11.40 43.17
N ALA A 21 16.97 -10.20 43.45
CA ALA A 21 18.22 -9.65 42.94
C ALA A 21 19.44 -10.29 43.63
N GLN A 22 20.37 -10.84 42.84
CA GLN A 22 21.76 -11.06 43.26
C GLN A 22 22.68 -10.39 42.23
N LEU A 23 23.39 -9.36 42.69
CA LEU A 23 24.41 -8.67 41.92
C LEU A 23 25.68 -9.53 41.88
N VAL A 24 25.98 -10.11 40.72
CA VAL A 24 27.27 -10.73 40.41
C VAL A 24 28.06 -9.76 39.54
N PHE A 25 29.18 -9.26 40.07
CA PHE A 25 30.16 -8.51 39.30
C PHE A 25 31.05 -9.51 38.53
N GLY A 26 30.77 -9.67 37.24
CA GLY A 26 31.62 -10.37 36.27
C GLY A 26 32.28 -9.39 35.30
N PRO A 27 33.28 -9.82 34.50
CA PRO A 27 33.94 -8.97 33.51
C PRO A 27 32.87 -8.34 32.60
N GLY A 28 33.05 -7.04 32.32
CA GLY A 28 32.05 -6.15 31.76
C GLY A 28 31.41 -6.66 30.46
N PRO A 29 30.27 -6.06 30.07
CA PRO A 29 29.53 -6.51 28.89
C PRO A 29 30.48 -6.43 27.70
N GLU A 30 30.88 -7.60 27.20
CA GLU A 30 31.20 -7.74 25.79
C GLU A 30 29.98 -7.17 25.08
N GLY A 31 30.15 -5.98 24.48
CA GLY A 31 29.11 -5.31 23.74
C GLY A 31 28.53 -6.36 22.82
N THR A 32 27.24 -6.66 23.02
CA THR A 32 26.48 -7.61 22.19
C THR A 32 26.90 -7.35 20.77
N ALA A 33 27.56 -8.34 20.16
CA ALA A 33 27.98 -8.32 18.78
C ALA A 33 26.86 -7.66 17.99
N SER A 34 27.11 -6.44 17.49
CA SER A 34 26.20 -5.83 16.55
C SER A 34 26.18 -6.80 15.39
N THR A 35 25.10 -7.57 15.29
CA THR A 35 24.86 -8.44 14.16
C THR A 35 25.00 -7.54 12.95
N LEU A 36 26.11 -7.69 12.23
CA LEU A 36 26.43 -6.91 11.04
C LEU A 36 25.21 -7.06 10.15
N ASP A 37 24.49 -5.95 10.00
CA ASP A 37 23.25 -5.96 9.25
C ASP A 37 23.60 -6.13 7.78
N VAL A 38 22.97 -7.11 7.14
CA VAL A 38 23.32 -7.51 5.78
C VAL A 38 22.52 -6.66 4.80
N ILE A 39 23.20 -6.11 3.80
CA ILE A 39 22.55 -5.36 2.72
C ILE A 39 21.85 -6.36 1.80
N VAL A 40 20.56 -6.14 1.55
CA VAL A 40 19.73 -7.02 0.72
C VAL A 40 19.45 -6.42 -0.65
N ALA A 41 19.41 -5.09 -0.73
CA ALA A 41 19.28 -4.36 -1.97
C ALA A 41 19.98 -2.99 -1.85
N VAL A 42 20.45 -2.49 -2.98
CA VAL A 42 21.02 -1.13 -3.11
C VAL A 42 20.11 -0.35 -4.06
N VAL A 43 19.63 0.80 -3.61
CA VAL A 43 18.70 1.67 -4.33
C VAL A 43 19.36 3.02 -4.52
N ASN A 44 20.01 3.21 -5.67
CA ASN A 44 20.90 4.35 -5.93
C ASN A 44 21.99 4.46 -4.84
N ASP A 45 21.90 5.48 -3.98
CA ASP A 45 22.85 5.76 -2.90
C ASP A 45 22.43 5.17 -1.54
N ASP A 46 21.25 4.55 -1.45
CA ASP A 46 20.73 3.93 -0.23
C ASP A 46 20.82 2.42 -0.22
N VAL A 47 20.82 1.85 0.98
CA VAL A 47 20.82 0.42 1.19
C VAL A 47 19.58 0.01 1.98
N ILE A 48 18.92 -1.05 1.52
CA ILE A 48 17.88 -1.72 2.30
C ILE A 48 18.57 -2.86 3.04
N THR A 49 18.37 -2.95 4.34
CA THR A 49 19.00 -3.97 5.17
C THR A 49 18.09 -5.17 5.44
N ARG A 50 18.69 -6.27 5.90
CA ARG A 50 17.95 -7.49 6.27
C ARG A 50 16.99 -7.21 7.42
N LYS A 51 17.42 -6.43 8.43
CA LYS A 51 16.55 -6.05 9.56
C LYS A 51 15.33 -5.25 9.11
N GLU A 52 15.50 -4.34 8.15
CA GLU A 52 14.39 -3.55 7.61
C GLU A 52 13.38 -4.42 6.85
N LEU A 53 13.88 -5.31 6.00
CA LEU A 53 13.04 -6.26 5.27
C LEU A 53 12.28 -7.20 6.22
N ASP A 54 12.96 -7.76 7.22
CA ASP A 54 12.33 -8.66 8.20
C ASP A 54 11.27 -7.94 9.06
N ALA A 55 11.53 -6.68 9.43
CA ALA A 55 10.57 -5.84 10.15
C ALA A 55 9.33 -5.54 9.29
N ALA A 56 9.53 -5.20 8.02
CA ALA A 56 8.45 -4.95 7.06
C ALA A 56 7.63 -6.23 6.78
N MET A 57 8.29 -7.38 6.61
CA MET A 57 7.61 -8.67 6.44
C MET A 57 6.76 -9.02 7.65
N SER A 58 7.31 -8.92 8.87
CA SER A 58 6.59 -9.22 10.10
C SER A 58 5.34 -8.38 10.25
N LEU A 59 5.41 -7.13 9.80
CA LEU A 59 4.31 -6.18 9.84
C LEU A 59 3.22 -6.51 8.83
N VAL A 60 3.58 -6.81 7.58
CA VAL A 60 2.65 -7.25 6.53
C VAL A 60 1.97 -8.56 6.94
N GLU A 61 2.72 -9.52 7.50
CA GLU A 61 2.15 -10.77 8.02
C GLU A 61 1.12 -10.52 9.12
N ARG A 62 1.41 -9.64 10.09
CA ARG A 62 0.45 -9.28 11.15
C ARG A 62 -0.83 -8.70 10.55
N GLN A 63 -0.70 -7.79 9.59
CA GLN A 63 -1.84 -7.18 8.91
C GLN A 63 -2.66 -8.20 8.12
N MET A 64 -2.02 -9.12 7.41
CA MET A 64 -2.70 -10.19 6.68
C MET A 64 -3.46 -11.12 7.64
N ARG A 65 -2.86 -11.51 8.78
CA ARG A 65 -3.53 -12.33 9.81
C ARG A 65 -4.76 -11.61 10.38
N GLN A 66 -4.66 -10.32 10.63
CA GLN A 66 -5.76 -9.49 11.16
C GLN A 66 -6.89 -9.36 10.14
N ASN A 67 -6.57 -9.19 8.86
CA ASN A 67 -7.54 -9.11 7.77
C ASN A 67 -8.05 -10.48 7.30
N LYS A 68 -7.61 -11.59 7.93
CA LYS A 68 -7.89 -12.97 7.52
C LYS A 68 -7.53 -13.25 6.05
N ALA A 69 -6.53 -12.53 5.53
CA ALA A 69 -6.02 -12.73 4.20
C ALA A 69 -5.11 -13.97 4.17
N SER A 70 -5.09 -14.67 3.03
CA SER A 70 -4.19 -15.79 2.83
C SER A 70 -2.75 -15.29 2.70
N ILE A 71 -1.84 -15.85 3.51
CA ILE A 71 -0.42 -15.52 3.43
C ILE A 71 0.19 -16.35 2.29
N PRO A 72 0.81 -15.71 1.27
CA PRO A 72 1.46 -16.43 0.18
C PRO A 72 2.74 -17.15 0.65
N LEU A 73 3.43 -17.82 -0.27
CA LEU A 73 4.73 -18.43 0.04
C LEU A 73 5.71 -17.35 0.55
N ARG A 74 6.54 -17.68 1.54
CA ARG A 74 7.48 -16.73 2.15
C ARG A 74 8.38 -16.04 1.11
N ALA A 75 8.82 -16.76 0.09
CA ALA A 75 9.65 -16.22 -0.99
C ALA A 75 8.91 -15.15 -1.82
N ASP A 76 7.64 -15.39 -2.16
CA ASP A 76 6.81 -14.43 -2.89
C ASP A 76 6.53 -13.20 -2.03
N LEU A 77 6.24 -13.40 -0.74
CA LEU A 77 6.03 -12.31 0.21
C LEU A 77 7.30 -11.46 0.36
N GLU A 78 8.45 -12.10 0.51
CA GLU A 78 9.75 -11.41 0.63
C GLU A 78 10.03 -10.56 -0.61
N HIS A 79 9.84 -11.12 -1.81
CA HIS A 79 10.02 -10.38 -3.06
C HIS A 79 9.09 -9.15 -3.13
N GLN A 80 7.82 -9.32 -2.76
CA GLN A 80 6.82 -8.25 -2.83
C GLN A 80 7.06 -7.15 -1.81
N VAL A 81 7.46 -7.51 -0.59
CA VAL A 81 7.83 -6.54 0.44
C VAL A 81 9.11 -5.81 0.04
N LEU A 82 10.10 -6.53 -0.50
CA LEU A 82 11.34 -5.91 -0.99
C LEU A 82 11.05 -4.91 -2.12
N GLU A 83 10.27 -5.29 -3.12
CA GLU A 83 9.88 -4.40 -4.22
C GLU A 83 9.15 -3.15 -3.70
N ARG A 84 8.26 -3.32 -2.71
CA ARG A 84 7.57 -2.21 -2.06
C ARG A 84 8.53 -1.27 -1.33
N LEU A 85 9.54 -1.81 -0.63
CA LEU A 85 10.55 -1.02 0.05
C LEU A 85 11.43 -0.25 -0.95
N ILE A 86 11.86 -0.92 -2.04
CA ILE A 86 12.63 -0.28 -3.12
C ILE A 86 11.84 0.89 -3.70
N LEU A 87 10.58 0.66 -4.07
CA LEU A 87 9.72 1.70 -4.64
C LEU A 87 9.51 2.86 -3.65
N SER A 88 9.23 2.56 -2.38
CA SER A 88 9.05 3.57 -1.35
C SER A 88 10.30 4.42 -1.15
N GLN A 89 11.48 3.82 -1.21
CA GLN A 89 12.75 4.54 -1.08
C GLN A 89 13.00 5.44 -2.31
N LEU A 90 12.73 4.93 -3.51
CA LEU A 90 12.83 5.71 -4.76
C LEU A 90 11.88 6.92 -4.75
N GLU A 91 10.64 6.73 -4.33
CA GLU A 91 9.65 7.81 -4.23
C GLU A 91 10.11 8.86 -3.20
N LEU A 92 10.59 8.45 -2.03
CA LEU A 92 11.07 9.37 -1.01
C LEU A 92 12.25 10.22 -1.52
N ARG A 93 13.25 9.59 -2.15
CA ARG A 93 14.41 10.30 -2.71
C ARG A 93 14.01 11.23 -3.85
N THR A 94 13.05 10.81 -4.66
CA THR A 94 12.51 11.65 -5.72
C THR A 94 11.78 12.85 -5.13
N ALA A 95 11.03 12.69 -4.03
CA ALA A 95 10.37 13.79 -3.34
C ALA A 95 11.39 14.81 -2.83
N GLU A 96 12.46 14.34 -2.16
CA GLU A 96 13.55 15.19 -1.66
C GLU A 96 14.25 15.96 -2.79
N ARG A 97 14.61 15.28 -3.88
CA ARG A 97 15.25 15.90 -5.06
C ARG A 97 14.37 16.94 -5.73
N ASN A 98 13.04 16.77 -5.67
CA ASN A 98 12.07 17.74 -6.19
C ASN A 98 11.74 18.87 -5.19
N GLY A 99 12.47 18.97 -4.08
CA GLY A 99 12.28 19.99 -3.05
C GLY A 99 10.97 19.83 -2.26
N ILE A 100 10.38 18.63 -2.26
CA ILE A 100 9.13 18.35 -1.54
C ILE A 100 9.49 18.04 -0.09
N THR A 101 9.30 19.03 0.78
CA THR A 101 9.50 18.88 2.23
C THR A 101 8.18 19.09 2.97
N VAL A 102 8.10 18.57 4.20
CA VAL A 102 6.94 18.74 5.08
C VAL A 102 7.42 19.42 6.36
N ASP A 103 6.94 20.64 6.59
CA ASP A 103 7.20 21.40 7.81
C ASP A 103 6.44 20.80 9.00
N ASP A 104 6.89 21.13 10.22
CA ASP A 104 6.32 20.56 11.43
C ASP A 104 4.87 21.01 11.70
N ALA A 105 4.45 22.17 11.20
CA ALA A 105 3.06 22.62 11.36
C ALA A 105 2.12 21.77 10.51
N THR A 106 2.47 21.51 9.24
CA THR A 106 1.73 20.58 8.37
C THR A 106 1.72 19.17 8.98
N LEU A 107 2.87 18.69 9.49
CA LEU A 107 2.95 17.37 10.12
C LEU A 107 2.01 17.26 11.34
N ASN A 108 2.03 18.25 12.23
CA ASN A 108 1.16 18.27 13.40
C ASN A 108 -0.32 18.30 13.01
N ALA A 109 -0.70 19.09 12.01
CA ALA A 109 -2.07 19.14 11.50
C ALA A 109 -2.49 17.78 10.90
N ALA A 110 -1.59 17.10 10.19
CA ALA A 110 -1.87 15.77 9.64
C ALA A 110 -2.08 14.72 10.73
N ILE A 111 -1.25 14.74 11.78
CA ILE A 111 -1.37 13.83 12.93
C ILE A 111 -2.66 14.12 13.72
N ASP A 112 -3.02 15.39 13.91
CA ASP A 112 -4.28 15.75 14.58
C ASP A 112 -5.50 15.28 13.77
N ASN A 113 -5.48 15.47 12.44
CA ASN A 113 -6.51 14.93 11.55
C ASN A 113 -6.57 13.41 11.57
N LEU A 114 -5.43 12.72 11.72
CA LEU A 114 -5.40 11.28 11.91
C LEU A 114 -6.06 10.88 13.23
N ALA A 115 -5.72 11.53 14.33
CA ALA A 115 -6.33 11.28 15.64
C ALA A 115 -7.85 11.48 15.61
N ARG A 116 -8.33 12.58 15.00
CA ARG A 116 -9.76 12.87 14.82
C ARG A 116 -10.48 11.82 13.98
N ARG A 117 -9.89 11.39 12.85
CA ARG A 117 -10.46 10.31 12.01
C ARG A 117 -10.59 8.98 12.75
N ASN A 118 -9.77 8.80 13.77
CA ASN A 118 -9.74 7.63 14.66
C ASN A 118 -10.63 7.79 15.90
N ASN A 119 -11.31 8.93 16.06
CA ASN A 119 -12.05 9.29 17.28
C ASN A 119 -11.19 9.24 18.56
N MET A 120 -9.90 9.56 18.45
CA MET A 120 -8.97 9.61 19.58
C MET A 120 -8.32 10.99 19.71
N SER A 121 -7.89 11.35 20.92
CA SER A 121 -7.07 12.54 21.15
C SER A 121 -5.62 12.31 20.71
N LEU A 122 -4.85 13.40 20.54
CA LEU A 122 -3.42 13.29 20.26
C LEU A 122 -2.66 12.52 21.34
N THR A 123 -3.01 12.73 22.61
CA THR A 123 -2.43 12.00 23.75
C THR A 123 -2.77 10.51 23.73
N GLN A 124 -4.00 10.15 23.36
CA GLN A 124 -4.40 8.74 23.19
C GLN A 124 -3.68 8.09 22.01
N LEU A 125 -3.51 8.82 20.90
CA LEU A 125 -2.74 8.34 19.75
C LEU A 125 -1.30 8.06 20.14
N GLN A 126 -0.64 8.99 20.85
CA GLN A 126 0.73 8.78 21.32
C GLN A 126 0.85 7.54 22.21
N GLN A 127 -0.05 7.36 23.17
CA GLN A 127 -0.06 6.19 24.05
C GLN A 127 -0.30 4.88 23.29
N ALA A 128 -1.15 4.91 22.27
CA ALA A 128 -1.34 3.76 21.39
C ALA A 128 -0.02 3.43 20.69
N VAL A 129 0.64 4.42 20.06
CA VAL A 129 1.92 4.29 19.32
C VAL A 129 2.99 3.65 20.18
N GLU A 130 3.15 4.15 21.40
CA GLU A 130 4.15 3.64 22.33
C GLU A 130 3.80 2.24 22.85
N LYS A 131 2.51 1.92 22.99
CA LYS A 131 2.06 0.57 23.39
C LYS A 131 2.39 -0.51 22.36
N ASP A 132 2.44 -0.14 21.09
CA ASP A 132 2.80 -1.06 20.00
C ASP A 132 4.32 -1.10 19.74
N GLY A 133 5.11 -0.49 20.63
CA GLY A 133 6.57 -0.57 20.62
C GLY A 133 7.25 0.38 19.63
N ILE A 134 6.52 1.34 19.06
CA ILE A 134 7.06 2.36 18.17
C ILE A 134 7.21 3.66 18.96
N SER A 135 8.36 4.33 18.86
CA SER A 135 8.52 5.63 19.51
C SER A 135 7.69 6.70 18.77
N PHE A 136 7.12 7.65 19.51
CA PHE A 136 6.37 8.74 18.88
C PHE A 136 7.22 9.54 17.88
N ALA A 137 8.52 9.67 18.13
CA ALA A 137 9.46 10.30 17.21
C ALA A 137 9.58 9.53 15.88
N LYS A 138 9.73 8.19 15.93
CA LYS A 138 9.75 7.35 14.73
C LYS A 138 8.43 7.41 13.97
N PHE A 139 7.30 7.38 14.69
CA PHE A 139 5.98 7.52 14.09
C PHE A 139 5.81 8.87 13.36
N ARG A 140 6.20 9.99 13.98
CA ARG A 140 6.18 11.30 13.33
C ARG A 140 6.99 11.31 12.03
N ASP A 141 8.14 10.64 12.04
CA ASP A 141 9.02 10.52 10.90
C ASP A 141 8.43 9.64 9.79
N ASP A 142 7.80 8.52 10.14
CA ASP A 142 7.04 7.68 9.20
C ASP A 142 5.89 8.47 8.55
N VAL A 143 5.13 9.24 9.34
CA VAL A 143 4.06 10.11 8.82
C VAL A 143 4.63 11.20 7.91
N ARG A 144 5.80 11.77 8.25
CA ARG A 144 6.45 12.77 7.39
C ARG A 144 6.81 12.19 6.02
N ARG A 145 7.43 11.01 5.98
CA ARG A 145 7.76 10.30 4.74
C ARG A 145 6.51 10.01 3.91
N GLU A 146 5.44 9.56 4.55
CA GLU A 146 4.16 9.29 3.87
C GLU A 146 3.58 10.56 3.23
N LEU A 147 3.61 11.69 3.94
CA LEU A 147 3.15 12.98 3.42
C LEU A 147 4.01 13.49 2.26
N MET A 148 5.34 13.31 2.32
CA MET A 148 6.24 13.66 1.21
C MET A 148 5.92 12.85 -0.04
N THR A 149 5.74 11.53 0.11
CA THR A 149 5.41 10.60 -0.96
C THR A 149 4.04 10.91 -1.56
N ALA A 150 3.04 11.20 -0.72
CA ALA A 150 1.71 11.60 -1.17
C ALA A 150 1.74 12.91 -1.97
N ARG A 151 2.52 13.91 -1.54
CA ARG A 151 2.72 15.17 -2.26
C ARG A 151 3.43 14.95 -3.60
N LEU A 152 4.44 14.09 -3.65
CA LEU A 152 5.12 13.73 -4.89
C LEU A 152 4.13 13.12 -5.89
N ARG A 153 3.35 12.12 -5.46
CA ARG A 153 2.37 11.47 -6.32
C ARG A 153 1.34 12.45 -6.85
N GLN A 154 0.83 13.34 -6.00
CA GLN A 154 -0.11 14.39 -6.43
C GLN A 154 0.52 15.28 -7.52
N LYS A 155 1.74 15.77 -7.27
CA LYS A 155 2.45 16.62 -8.22
C LYS A 155 2.74 15.92 -9.55
N ALA A 156 3.14 14.64 -9.50
CA ALA A 156 3.42 13.84 -10.69
C ALA A 156 2.15 13.62 -11.52
N VAL A 157 1.03 13.25 -10.88
CA VAL A 157 -0.27 13.09 -11.54
C VAL A 157 -0.73 14.41 -12.16
N ASP A 158 -0.69 15.51 -11.40
CA ASP A 158 -1.11 16.83 -11.88
C ASP A 158 -0.27 17.30 -13.09
N SER A 159 1.01 16.94 -13.14
CA SER A 159 1.90 17.29 -14.27
C SER A 159 1.69 16.43 -15.52
N GLN A 160 1.15 15.22 -15.38
CA GLN A 160 0.95 14.28 -16.49
C GLN A 160 -0.44 14.38 -17.12
N ILE A 161 -1.43 14.98 -16.44
CA ILE A 161 -2.77 15.18 -17.01
C ILE A 161 -2.73 16.36 -17.99
N GLN A 162 -2.59 16.06 -19.28
CA GLN A 162 -2.84 17.01 -20.37
C GLN A 162 -4.31 16.91 -20.77
N ILE A 163 -5.13 17.90 -20.41
CA ILE A 163 -6.52 17.99 -20.87
C ILE A 163 -6.50 18.74 -22.20
N SER A 164 -6.86 18.06 -23.29
CA SER A 164 -7.10 18.73 -24.57
C SER A 164 -8.47 19.42 -24.55
N ASP A 165 -8.60 20.56 -25.23
CA ASP A 165 -9.91 21.21 -25.44
C ASP A 165 -10.91 20.24 -26.11
N GLN A 166 -10.40 19.31 -26.91
CA GLN A 166 -11.20 18.24 -27.54
C GLN A 166 -11.71 17.19 -26.53
N ASP A 167 -10.97 16.94 -25.46
CA ASP A 167 -11.43 16.05 -24.37
C ASP A 167 -12.56 16.72 -23.59
N VAL A 168 -12.48 18.04 -23.40
CA VAL A 168 -13.55 18.82 -22.75
C VAL A 168 -14.81 18.86 -23.62
N GLU A 169 -14.67 19.12 -24.92
CA GLU A 169 -15.78 19.12 -25.89
C GLU A 169 -16.44 17.73 -25.99
N SER A 170 -15.64 16.66 -26.02
CA SER A 170 -16.16 15.29 -26.09
C SER A 170 -16.86 14.86 -24.79
N VAL A 171 -16.30 15.20 -23.62
CA VAL A 171 -16.97 14.99 -22.32
C VAL A 171 -18.24 15.84 -22.24
N GLN A 172 -18.22 17.10 -22.69
CA GLN A 172 -19.41 17.97 -22.69
C GLN A 172 -20.50 17.44 -23.63
N THR A 173 -20.12 16.95 -24.82
CA THR A 173 -21.05 16.34 -25.78
C THR A 173 -21.60 15.02 -25.26
N GLN A 174 -20.78 14.21 -24.59
CA GLN A 174 -21.18 12.95 -23.96
C GLN A 174 -22.10 13.19 -22.75
N LEU A 175 -21.81 14.19 -21.92
CA LEU A 175 -22.70 14.64 -20.84
C LEU A 175 -24.02 15.15 -21.41
N THR A 176 -23.97 15.99 -22.46
CA THR A 176 -25.15 16.59 -23.11
C THR A 176 -26.02 15.55 -23.81
N GLY A 177 -25.42 14.53 -24.43
CA GLY A 177 -26.12 13.36 -24.97
C GLY A 177 -26.66 12.40 -23.91
N GLN A 178 -26.11 12.40 -22.69
CA GLN A 178 -26.60 11.65 -21.53
C GLN A 178 -27.64 12.38 -20.68
N ILE A 179 -27.95 13.67 -20.94
CA ILE A 179 -29.06 14.40 -20.30
C ILE A 179 -30.41 14.04 -20.93
N ASN A 180 -30.56 12.84 -21.49
CA ASN A 180 -31.85 12.31 -21.85
C ASN A 180 -32.53 11.81 -20.56
N PRO A 181 -33.60 12.47 -20.04
CA PRO A 181 -34.17 12.15 -18.72
C PRO A 181 -34.93 10.81 -18.67
N MET A 182 -34.91 10.03 -19.76
CA MET A 182 -35.66 8.78 -19.92
C MET A 182 -34.82 7.49 -19.74
N SER A 183 -33.52 7.56 -19.47
CA SER A 183 -32.73 6.37 -19.07
C SER A 183 -32.80 6.17 -17.55
N GLY A 184 -34.02 5.97 -17.04
CA GLY A 184 -34.25 5.49 -15.70
C GLY A 184 -33.83 4.01 -15.58
N GLY A 185 -32.93 3.73 -14.64
CA GLY A 185 -32.94 2.46 -13.91
C GLY A 185 -32.21 1.28 -14.56
N ARG A 186 -30.88 1.21 -14.34
CA ARG A 186 -30.11 0.02 -13.89
C ARG A 186 -28.62 0.38 -13.95
N GLY A 187 -28.01 0.76 -12.82
CA GLY A 187 -26.54 0.85 -12.72
C GLY A 187 -25.93 2.13 -12.14
N ARG A 188 -26.60 3.30 -12.16
CA ARG A 188 -26.03 4.56 -11.62
C ARG A 188 -25.75 4.56 -10.11
N GLY A 189 -26.37 3.65 -9.36
CA GLY A 189 -26.14 3.44 -7.94
C GLY A 189 -25.58 2.05 -7.60
N ALA A 190 -25.20 1.25 -8.59
CA ALA A 190 -24.63 -0.07 -8.33
C ALA A 190 -23.19 0.09 -7.85
N GLU A 191 -22.93 -0.41 -6.64
CA GLU A 191 -21.59 -0.52 -6.08
C GLU A 191 -21.03 -1.90 -6.41
N TYR A 192 -19.80 -1.93 -6.89
CA TYR A 192 -19.07 -3.14 -7.24
C TYR A 192 -17.87 -3.25 -6.31
N ARG A 193 -17.63 -4.45 -5.79
CA ARG A 193 -16.38 -4.77 -5.12
C ARG A 193 -15.50 -5.53 -6.11
N ILE A 194 -14.40 -4.91 -6.51
CA ILE A 194 -13.54 -5.41 -7.57
C ILE A 194 -12.15 -5.69 -7.00
N ALA A 195 -11.53 -6.77 -7.46
CA ALA A 195 -10.12 -7.03 -7.22
C ALA A 195 -9.37 -6.96 -8.56
N GLN A 196 -8.11 -6.52 -8.54
CA GLN A 196 -7.27 -6.40 -9.73
C GLN A 196 -5.92 -7.07 -9.57
N ILE A 197 -5.43 -7.65 -10.67
CA ILE A 197 -4.04 -8.10 -10.83
C ILE A 197 -3.43 -7.29 -11.97
N LEU A 198 -2.41 -6.49 -11.67
CA LEU A 198 -1.71 -5.70 -12.66
C LEU A 198 -0.43 -6.42 -13.07
N ILE A 199 -0.26 -6.69 -14.36
CA ILE A 199 1.03 -7.12 -14.90
C ILE A 199 1.68 -5.89 -15.52
N ALA A 200 2.70 -5.36 -14.84
CA ALA A 200 3.39 -4.16 -15.29
C ALA A 200 4.12 -4.39 -16.61
N VAL A 201 4.02 -3.41 -17.50
CA VAL A 201 4.75 -3.33 -18.77
C VAL A 201 5.43 -1.95 -18.80
N PRO A 202 6.73 -1.88 -19.11
CA PRO A 202 7.42 -0.60 -19.28
C PRO A 202 6.76 0.28 -20.34
N GLU A 203 6.81 1.60 -20.18
CA GLU A 203 6.24 2.55 -21.15
C GLU A 203 6.90 2.41 -22.54
N GLU A 204 8.22 2.20 -22.57
CA GLU A 204 9.00 1.92 -23.77
C GLU A 204 9.27 0.40 -23.95
N ALA A 205 8.23 -0.43 -23.82
CA ALA A 205 8.38 -1.87 -23.93
C ALA A 205 8.63 -2.36 -25.36
N PHE A 206 9.63 -3.23 -25.51
CA PHE A 206 9.85 -3.95 -26.76
C PHE A 206 8.76 -5.02 -26.98
N PRO A 207 8.47 -5.42 -28.24
CA PRO A 207 7.45 -6.43 -28.53
C PRO A 207 7.59 -7.74 -27.74
N GLU A 208 8.83 -8.16 -27.46
CA GLU A 208 9.10 -9.36 -26.67
C GLU A 208 8.71 -9.23 -25.19
N GLN A 209 8.88 -8.04 -24.60
CA GLN A 209 8.46 -7.75 -23.23
C GLN A 209 6.93 -7.75 -23.13
N ILE A 210 6.26 -7.17 -24.12
CA ILE A 210 4.79 -7.18 -24.22
C ILE A 210 4.29 -8.62 -24.37
N ALA A 211 4.90 -9.42 -25.25
CA ALA A 211 4.53 -10.83 -25.42
C ALA A 211 4.75 -11.66 -24.15
N THR A 212 5.79 -11.35 -23.38
CA THR A 212 6.08 -12.02 -22.10
C THR A 212 5.08 -11.63 -21.02
N ALA A 213 4.75 -10.33 -20.90
CA ALA A 213 3.72 -9.85 -19.98
C ALA A 213 2.34 -10.43 -20.34
N LYS A 214 2.01 -10.53 -21.63
CA LYS A 214 0.78 -11.15 -22.11
C LYS A 214 0.70 -12.63 -21.73
N ARG A 215 1.76 -13.41 -21.99
CA ARG A 215 1.83 -14.82 -21.57
C ARG A 215 1.65 -14.99 -20.06
N LYS A 216 2.25 -14.10 -19.26
CA LYS A 216 2.08 -14.08 -17.81
C LYS A 216 0.62 -13.80 -17.42
N ALA A 217 -0.03 -12.84 -18.07
CA ALA A 217 -1.45 -12.55 -17.83
C ALA A 217 -2.37 -13.72 -18.22
N GLU A 218 -2.08 -14.40 -19.34
CA GLU A 218 -2.81 -15.59 -19.78
C GLU A 218 -2.64 -16.77 -18.81
N ASP A 219 -1.44 -17.00 -18.28
CA ASP A 219 -1.18 -18.02 -17.25
C ASP A 219 -1.96 -17.74 -15.96
N VAL A 220 -1.96 -16.49 -15.50
CA VAL A 220 -2.77 -16.06 -14.33
C VAL A 220 -4.25 -16.32 -14.57
N LEU A 221 -4.76 -15.99 -15.76
CA LEU A 221 -6.16 -16.24 -16.11
C LEU A 221 -6.48 -17.75 -16.14
N ALA A 222 -5.58 -18.58 -16.66
CA ALA A 222 -5.75 -20.02 -16.68
C ALA A 222 -5.80 -20.62 -15.27
N ARG A 223 -4.93 -20.15 -14.37
CA ARG A 223 -4.89 -20.55 -12.95
C ARG A 223 -6.15 -20.12 -12.18
N LEU A 224 -6.65 -18.91 -12.44
CA LEU A 224 -7.94 -18.45 -11.93
C LEU A 224 -9.09 -19.33 -12.42
N GLY A 225 -9.09 -19.71 -13.71
CA GLY A 225 -10.08 -20.64 -14.28
C GLY A 225 -10.03 -22.05 -13.68
N GLN A 226 -8.89 -22.45 -13.10
CA GLN A 226 -8.73 -23.71 -12.37
C GLN A 226 -9.18 -23.62 -10.90
N GLY A 227 -9.64 -22.46 -10.45
CA GLY A 227 -10.15 -22.25 -9.08
C GLY A 227 -9.07 -21.85 -8.08
N GLU A 228 -7.90 -21.36 -8.54
CA GLU A 228 -6.93 -20.76 -7.62
C GLU A 228 -7.47 -19.46 -7.00
N ASP A 229 -7.07 -19.16 -5.76
CA ASP A 229 -7.56 -17.99 -5.04
C ASP A 229 -7.01 -16.69 -5.65
N PHE A 230 -7.90 -15.77 -5.99
CA PHE A 230 -7.55 -14.50 -6.60
C PHE A 230 -6.62 -13.66 -5.71
N GLY A 231 -6.89 -13.64 -4.40
CA GLY A 231 -6.08 -12.87 -3.44
C GLY A 231 -4.64 -13.36 -3.39
N ARG A 232 -4.41 -14.68 -3.37
CA ARG A 232 -3.07 -15.28 -3.42
C ARG A 232 -2.33 -15.01 -4.74
N LEU A 233 -3.05 -15.05 -5.87
CA LEU A 233 -2.43 -14.69 -7.15
C LEU A 233 -2.09 -13.21 -7.20
N ALA A 234 -2.96 -12.34 -6.70
CA ALA A 234 -2.68 -10.92 -6.62
C ALA A 234 -1.47 -10.62 -5.72
N THR A 235 -1.36 -11.26 -4.55
CA THR A 235 -0.20 -11.06 -3.67
C THR A 235 1.09 -11.61 -4.26
N SER A 236 1.06 -12.61 -5.14
CA SER A 236 2.28 -13.19 -5.72
C SER A 236 2.74 -12.48 -7.00
N VAL A 237 1.82 -12.15 -7.92
CA VAL A 237 2.19 -11.71 -9.27
C VAL A 237 1.82 -10.26 -9.61
N SER A 238 0.94 -9.63 -8.84
CA SER A 238 0.47 -8.27 -9.15
C SER A 238 1.57 -7.25 -8.86
N ALA A 239 1.75 -6.33 -9.78
CA ALA A 239 2.56 -5.11 -9.61
C ALA A 239 1.70 -3.91 -9.16
N GLY A 240 0.42 -4.12 -8.86
CA GLY A 240 -0.49 -3.07 -8.43
C GLY A 240 -0.26 -2.66 -6.98
N GLN A 241 -0.62 -1.42 -6.62
CA GLN A 241 -0.47 -0.92 -5.25
C GLN A 241 -1.23 -1.76 -4.22
N GLN A 242 -2.33 -2.40 -4.63
CA GLN A 242 -3.16 -3.25 -3.78
C GLN A 242 -2.74 -4.73 -3.77
N ALA A 243 -1.56 -5.07 -4.31
CA ALA A 243 -1.11 -6.47 -4.44
C ALA A 243 -1.12 -7.20 -3.09
N LEU A 244 -0.57 -6.57 -2.04
CA LEU A 244 -0.51 -7.14 -0.68
C LEU A 244 -1.90 -7.25 -0.01
N GLU A 245 -2.89 -6.48 -0.46
CA GLU A 245 -4.29 -6.59 -0.05
C GLU A 245 -5.11 -7.55 -0.91
N GLY A 246 -4.46 -8.42 -1.69
CA GLY A 246 -5.12 -9.38 -2.58
C GLY A 246 -5.75 -8.73 -3.81
N GLY A 247 -5.26 -7.56 -4.21
CA GLY A 247 -5.77 -6.79 -5.34
C GLY A 247 -7.09 -6.05 -5.06
N ASP A 248 -7.61 -6.09 -3.83
CA ASP A 248 -8.93 -5.55 -3.48
C ASP A 248 -8.98 -4.01 -3.62
N LEU A 249 -9.74 -3.53 -4.60
CA LEU A 249 -9.97 -2.11 -4.87
C LEU A 249 -11.06 -1.48 -3.98
N GLY A 250 -11.75 -2.30 -3.18
CA GLY A 250 -12.88 -1.90 -2.36
C GLY A 250 -14.17 -1.72 -3.16
N TRP A 251 -15.18 -1.17 -2.49
CA TRP A 251 -16.46 -0.81 -3.10
C TRP A 251 -16.30 0.46 -3.92
N ARG A 252 -16.69 0.39 -5.20
CA ARG A 252 -16.66 1.50 -6.14
C ARG A 252 -17.95 1.57 -6.92
N ARG A 253 -18.42 2.77 -7.19
CA ARG A 253 -19.57 2.96 -8.06
C ARG A 253 -19.16 2.83 -9.52
N ALA A 254 -20.08 2.39 -10.39
CA ALA A 254 -19.79 2.21 -11.82
C ALA A 254 -19.25 3.48 -12.51
N ASP A 255 -19.65 4.67 -12.05
CA ASP A 255 -19.20 5.97 -12.55
C ASP A 255 -17.79 6.37 -12.07
N GLN A 256 -17.23 5.65 -11.10
CA GLN A 256 -15.87 5.85 -10.59
C GLN A 256 -14.85 4.88 -11.20
N LEU A 257 -15.29 3.97 -12.07
CA LEU A 257 -14.43 3.03 -12.77
C LEU A 257 -13.95 3.65 -14.09
N PRO A 258 -12.67 3.46 -14.46
CA PRO A 258 -12.20 3.79 -15.79
C PRO A 258 -13.08 3.10 -16.85
N THR A 259 -13.36 3.80 -17.94
CA THR A 259 -14.23 3.31 -19.03
C THR A 259 -13.81 1.95 -19.57
N LEU A 260 -12.50 1.66 -19.58
CA LEU A 260 -11.92 0.36 -19.93
C LEU A 260 -12.53 -0.80 -19.14
N PHE A 261 -12.93 -0.58 -17.88
CA PHE A 261 -13.51 -1.59 -17.02
C PHE A 261 -15.04 -1.54 -17.01
N THR A 262 -15.65 -0.37 -17.18
CA THR A 262 -17.10 -0.18 -17.06
C THR A 262 -17.89 -1.09 -18.00
N ASP A 263 -17.43 -1.27 -19.25
CA ASP A 263 -18.11 -2.13 -20.24
C ASP A 263 -18.05 -3.63 -19.93
N VAL A 264 -17.07 -4.05 -19.13
CA VAL A 264 -16.84 -5.44 -18.73
C VAL A 264 -17.51 -5.71 -17.38
N VAL A 265 -17.25 -4.87 -16.38
CA VAL A 265 -17.74 -5.01 -15.00
C VAL A 265 -19.27 -5.05 -14.94
N LEU A 266 -19.96 -4.23 -15.75
CA LEU A 266 -21.43 -4.25 -15.81
C LEU A 266 -22.02 -5.59 -16.30
N LYS A 267 -21.21 -6.40 -17.00
CA LYS A 267 -21.61 -7.71 -17.57
C LYS A 267 -21.14 -8.89 -16.72
N LEU A 268 -20.24 -8.67 -15.77
CA LEU A 268 -19.72 -9.73 -14.90
C LEU A 268 -20.75 -10.09 -13.83
N GLN A 269 -20.87 -11.39 -13.56
CA GLN A 269 -21.60 -11.90 -12.40
C GLN A 269 -20.67 -11.91 -11.18
N PRO A 270 -21.22 -11.85 -9.95
CA PRO A 270 -20.41 -12.02 -8.75
C PRO A 270 -19.76 -13.41 -8.72
N GLY A 271 -18.46 -13.45 -8.40
CA GLY A 271 -17.66 -14.68 -8.32
C GLY A 271 -16.49 -14.64 -9.28
#